data_AF-A0A398AQD6-F1
#
_entry.id   AF-A0A398AQD6-F1
#
_cell.length_a   1.000
_cell.length_b   1.000
_cell.length_c   1.000
_cell.angle_alpha   90.00
_cell.angle_beta   90.00
_cell.angle_gamma   90.00
#
_symmetry.space_group_name_H-M   'P 1'
#
loop_
_entity.id
_entity.type
_entity.pdbx_description
1 polymer ?
#
loop_
_entity_poly.entity_id
_entity_poly.type
_entity_poly.pdbx_seq_one_letter_code
_entity_poly.pdbx_strand_id
1 'polypeptide(L)'
;MTVSGDNSETIGIAPTEMIFEPILEDGVFRFDCSVEHRKAAFPSVSFKNIKDREVPVISHNVPAYTPTCVSLEEKQVVTFEFPPGTSFYGTGEVGGELERTGKRVFTWNTDAWGYGPGTTPLYQSHPWVLVVLPTGETLGVLADTTQKCEIDLRKEGIIRIIAPTSYPIITFGPFSSPTAVLESLSHAIGKFFNGSP
;
A
#
# COMPACT_ATOMS: atom_id res chain seq x y z
N MET A 1 15.99 -30.70 39.32
CA MET A 1 15.80 -30.59 37.85
C MET A 1 14.31 -30.67 37.59
N THR A 2 13.64 -29.53 37.48
CA THR A 2 12.30 -29.42 36.88
C THR A 2 12.26 -28.02 36.28
N VAL A 3 12.46 -27.95 34.97
CA VAL A 3 12.32 -26.72 34.19
C VAL A 3 10.83 -26.63 33.82
N SER A 4 10.16 -25.64 34.37
CA SER A 4 8.80 -25.27 33.98
C SER A 4 8.84 -24.73 32.55
N GLY A 5 8.06 -25.34 31.66
CA GLY A 5 7.86 -24.86 30.30
C GLY A 5 7.01 -23.59 30.32
N ASP A 6 7.58 -22.51 29.79
CA ASP A 6 6.91 -21.26 29.56
C ASP A 6 6.15 -21.37 28.22
N ASN A 7 4.86 -21.70 28.27
CA ASN A 7 3.96 -21.60 27.12
C ASN A 7 3.56 -20.13 26.97
N SER A 8 4.44 -19.35 26.34
CA SER A 8 4.06 -18.06 25.79
C SER A 8 3.20 -18.31 24.55
N GLU A 9 1.89 -18.44 24.77
CA GLU A 9 0.91 -18.30 23.69
C GLU A 9 0.97 -16.85 23.21
N THR A 10 1.61 -16.63 22.06
CA THR A 10 1.50 -15.37 21.33
C THR A 10 0.02 -15.15 21.01
N ILE A 11 -0.62 -14.25 21.76
CA ILE A 11 -1.98 -13.78 21.48
C ILE A 11 -1.93 -13.11 20.11
N GLY A 12 -2.22 -13.86 19.06
CA GLY A 12 -2.45 -13.30 17.73
C GLY A 12 -3.68 -12.42 17.80
N ILE A 13 -3.49 -11.10 17.73
CA ILE A 13 -4.60 -10.15 17.63
C ILE A 13 -5.36 -10.50 16.33
N ALA A 14 -6.68 -10.65 16.39
CA ALA A 14 -7.48 -10.91 15.19
C ALA A 14 -7.39 -9.72 14.22
N PRO A 15 -7.44 -9.94 12.89
CA PRO A 15 -7.50 -8.83 11.94
C PRO A 15 -8.70 -7.92 12.21
N THR A 16 -8.47 -6.61 12.20
CA THR A 16 -9.50 -5.58 12.40
C THR A 16 -9.61 -4.69 11.17
N GLU A 17 -10.80 -4.23 10.83
CA GLU A 17 -10.98 -3.21 9.78
C GLU A 17 -10.22 -1.93 10.15
N MET A 18 -9.54 -1.34 9.17
CA MET A 18 -8.83 -0.07 9.37
C MET A 18 -9.82 1.09 9.43
N ILE A 19 -9.51 2.10 10.25
CA ILE A 19 -10.26 3.36 10.26
C ILE A 19 -9.86 4.19 9.05
N PHE A 20 -10.79 4.96 8.48
CA PHE A 20 -10.53 5.77 7.29
C PHE A 20 -10.93 7.24 7.46
N GLU A 21 -10.31 8.09 6.66
CA GLU A 21 -10.66 9.50 6.48
C GLU A 21 -10.60 9.84 4.98
N PRO A 22 -11.58 10.56 4.44
CA PRO A 22 -11.44 11.18 3.12
C PRO A 22 -10.38 12.29 3.21
N ILE A 23 -9.45 12.32 2.26
CA ILE A 23 -8.39 13.32 2.18
C ILE A 23 -8.27 13.82 0.74
N LEU A 24 -7.61 14.95 0.53
CA LEU A 24 -7.27 15.51 -0.79
C LEU A 24 -8.45 15.83 -1.72
N GLU A 25 -9.14 14.82 -2.27
CA GLU A 25 -10.24 14.94 -3.22
C GLU A 25 -11.16 13.71 -3.17
N ASP A 26 -12.28 13.75 -3.90
CA ASP A 26 -13.24 12.65 -3.92
C ASP A 26 -12.60 11.35 -4.43
N GLY A 27 -12.85 10.26 -3.69
CA GLY A 27 -12.28 8.95 -3.99
C GLY A 27 -10.87 8.73 -3.43
N VAL A 28 -10.30 9.71 -2.70
CA VAL A 28 -9.01 9.52 -2.02
C VAL A 28 -9.21 9.37 -0.52
N PHE A 29 -8.77 8.23 0.01
CA PHE A 29 -8.93 7.89 1.42
C PHE A 29 -7.61 7.49 2.04
N ARG A 30 -7.39 7.97 3.27
CA ARG A 30 -6.34 7.50 4.16
C ARG A 30 -6.91 6.47 5.11
N PHE A 31 -6.19 5.38 5.33
CA PHE A 31 -6.49 4.35 6.30
C PHE A 31 -5.36 4.21 7.32
N ASP A 32 -5.73 4.04 8.59
CA ASP A 32 -4.81 3.74 9.69
C ASP A 32 -5.36 2.54 10.49
N CYS A 33 -4.50 1.68 11.06
CA CYS A 33 -4.97 0.51 11.82
C CYS A 33 -5.71 0.89 13.11
N SER A 34 -5.35 2.02 13.70
CA SER A 34 -6.01 2.60 14.87
C SER A 34 -5.66 4.08 14.99
N VAL A 35 -6.30 4.78 15.92
CA VAL A 35 -5.98 6.19 16.23
C VAL A 35 -4.53 6.33 16.74
N GLU A 36 -4.02 5.33 17.45
CA GLU A 36 -2.64 5.27 17.95
C GLU A 36 -1.66 5.07 16.78
N HIS A 37 -1.97 4.18 15.84
CA HIS A 37 -1.16 4.00 14.63
C HIS A 37 -1.12 5.27 13.78
N ARG A 38 -2.24 6.00 13.69
CA ARG A 38 -2.30 7.31 13.00
C ARG A 38 -1.34 8.32 13.63
N LYS A 39 -1.30 8.39 14.97
CA LYS A 39 -0.39 9.29 15.71
C LYS A 39 1.07 8.86 15.60
N ALA A 40 1.32 7.55 15.51
CA ALA A 40 2.66 6.98 15.40
C ALA A 40 3.22 6.99 13.97
N ALA A 41 2.37 7.18 12.95
CA ALA A 41 2.77 7.24 11.56
C ALA A 41 3.76 8.39 11.30
N PHE A 42 4.85 8.08 10.61
CA PHE A 42 5.83 9.08 10.20
C PHE A 42 5.21 10.12 9.24
N PRO A 43 5.77 11.34 9.15
CA PRO A 43 5.38 12.31 8.12
C PRO A 43 5.50 11.71 6.72
N SER A 44 4.57 12.08 5.83
CA SER A 44 4.62 11.64 4.44
C SER A 44 5.85 12.18 3.73
N VAL A 45 6.47 11.34 2.90
CA VAL A 45 7.45 11.79 1.89
C VAL A 45 6.92 11.64 0.47
N SER A 46 5.75 11.01 0.30
CA SER A 46 5.14 10.80 -1.01
C SER A 46 4.35 12.03 -1.48
N PHE A 47 3.75 12.78 -0.56
CA PHE A 47 2.89 13.92 -0.92
C PHE A 47 3.70 15.18 -1.20
N LYS A 48 3.36 15.90 -2.27
CA LYS A 48 3.94 17.21 -2.60
C LYS A 48 3.72 18.22 -1.46
N ASN A 49 2.56 18.17 -0.82
CA ASN A 49 2.23 18.94 0.37
C ASN A 49 1.76 17.97 1.46
N ILE A 50 2.58 17.81 2.50
CA ILE A 50 2.38 16.84 3.58
C ILE A 50 1.01 17.02 4.27
N LYS A 51 0.50 18.26 4.35
CA LYS A 51 -0.79 18.54 4.99
C LYS A 51 -1.96 17.86 4.30
N ASP A 52 -1.86 17.64 2.99
CA ASP A 52 -2.96 17.06 2.21
C ASP A 52 -3.18 15.58 2.57
N ARG A 53 -2.18 14.90 3.16
CA ARG A 53 -2.33 13.56 3.77
C ARG A 53 -2.94 13.59 5.17
N GLU A 54 -2.72 14.67 5.92
CA GLU A 54 -3.12 14.75 7.33
C GLU A 54 -4.54 15.26 7.55
N VAL A 55 -4.97 16.20 6.70
CA VAL A 55 -6.18 16.99 6.90
C VAL A 55 -7.35 16.31 6.19
N PRO A 56 -8.37 15.84 6.94
CA PRO A 56 -9.58 15.31 6.33
C PRO A 56 -10.31 16.38 5.54
N VAL A 57 -10.94 15.97 4.44
CA VAL A 57 -11.84 16.82 3.65
C VAL A 57 -13.29 16.46 3.95
N ILE A 58 -14.23 17.37 3.70
CA ILE A 58 -15.66 17.05 3.84
C ILE A 58 -16.05 16.19 2.65
N SER A 59 -16.39 14.92 2.91
CA SER A 59 -16.98 14.02 1.93
C SER A 59 -18.04 13.14 2.60
N HIS A 60 -19.07 12.78 1.83
CA HIS A 60 -20.09 11.82 2.26
C HIS A 60 -19.85 10.41 1.70
N ASN A 61 -18.80 10.25 0.90
CA ASN A 61 -18.44 8.99 0.29
C ASN A 61 -17.71 8.10 1.31
N VAL A 62 -17.95 6.80 1.19
CA VAL A 62 -17.22 5.77 1.94
C VAL A 62 -16.36 4.96 0.97
N PRO A 63 -15.23 4.40 1.42
CA PRO A 63 -14.41 3.56 0.55
C PRO A 63 -15.16 2.31 0.08
N ALA A 64 -14.97 1.94 -1.19
CA ALA A 64 -15.52 0.70 -1.74
C ALA A 64 -14.85 -0.55 -1.16
N TYR A 65 -13.58 -0.44 -0.78
CA TYR A 65 -12.78 -1.51 -0.20
C TYR A 65 -12.08 -1.00 1.07
N THR A 66 -12.43 -1.59 2.21
CA THR A 66 -11.78 -1.29 3.49
C THR A 66 -10.81 -2.42 3.83
N PRO A 67 -9.51 -2.14 3.97
CA PRO A 67 -8.55 -3.15 4.33
C PRO A 67 -8.67 -3.56 5.80
N THR A 68 -8.18 -4.75 6.11
CA THR A 68 -7.97 -5.19 7.47
C THR A 68 -6.50 -5.07 7.86
N CYS A 69 -6.25 -4.90 9.16
CA CYS A 69 -4.93 -4.79 9.72
C CYS A 69 -4.75 -5.76 10.89
N VAL A 70 -3.55 -6.33 10.99
CA VAL A 70 -3.11 -7.10 12.15
C VAL A 70 -1.64 -6.81 12.45
N SER A 71 -1.30 -6.73 13.74
CA SER A 71 0.09 -6.65 14.19
C SER A 71 0.64 -8.07 14.42
N LEU A 72 1.65 -8.47 13.65
CA LEU A 72 2.33 -9.76 13.78
C LEU A 72 3.83 -9.52 13.92
N GLU A 73 4.45 -10.02 15.00
CA GLU A 73 5.89 -9.93 15.22
C GLU A 73 6.45 -8.50 15.01
N GLU A 74 5.80 -7.50 15.63
CA GLU A 74 6.15 -6.07 15.52
C GLU A 74 6.02 -5.46 14.11
N LYS A 75 5.41 -6.20 13.17
CA LYS A 75 5.09 -5.71 11.83
C LYS A 75 3.59 -5.46 11.72
N GLN A 76 3.26 -4.40 11.00
CA GLN A 76 1.90 -4.14 10.60
C GLN A 76 1.63 -4.84 9.26
N VAL A 77 0.65 -5.75 9.26
CA VAL A 77 0.18 -6.48 8.08
C VAL A 77 -1.18 -5.92 7.68
N VAL A 78 -1.25 -5.32 6.50
CA VAL A 78 -2.48 -4.81 5.91
C VAL A 78 -2.93 -5.76 4.79
N THR A 79 -4.21 -6.12 4.77
CA THR A 79 -4.78 -7.03 3.78
C THR A 79 -5.98 -6.40 3.09
N PHE A 80 -5.95 -6.34 1.76
CA PHE A 80 -7.11 -6.06 0.92
C PHE A 80 -7.63 -7.36 0.30
N GLU A 81 -8.95 -7.45 0.16
CA GLU A 81 -9.63 -8.52 -0.56
C GLU A 81 -10.47 -7.93 -1.70
N PHE A 82 -10.26 -8.47 -2.90
CA PHE A 82 -10.93 -8.08 -4.14
C PHE A 82 -11.59 -9.29 -4.79
N PRO A 83 -12.57 -9.09 -5.69
CA PRO A 83 -13.20 -10.18 -6.42
C PRO A 83 -12.20 -11.02 -7.23
N PRO A 84 -12.46 -12.32 -7.45
CA PRO A 84 -11.67 -13.15 -8.36
C PRO A 84 -11.56 -12.53 -9.77
N GLY A 85 -10.43 -12.77 -10.44
CA GLY A 85 -10.12 -12.13 -11.73
C GLY A 85 -9.61 -10.68 -11.64
N THR A 86 -9.41 -10.14 -10.44
CA THR A 86 -8.71 -8.86 -10.24
C THR A 86 -7.23 -9.03 -10.61
N SER A 87 -6.69 -8.11 -11.40
CA SER A 87 -5.27 -8.08 -11.77
C SER A 87 -4.53 -6.93 -11.10
N PHE A 88 -3.25 -7.18 -10.80
CA PHE A 88 -2.40 -6.23 -10.07
C PHE A 88 -1.23 -5.77 -10.93
N TYR A 89 -0.90 -4.48 -10.87
CA TYR A 89 0.21 -3.85 -11.60
C TYR A 89 0.98 -2.89 -10.68
N GLY A 90 2.11 -2.37 -11.14
CA GLY A 90 2.93 -1.42 -10.39
C GLY A 90 4.05 -2.10 -9.62
N THR A 91 4.26 -1.73 -8.35
CA THR A 91 5.33 -2.17 -7.43
C THR A 91 6.73 -1.62 -7.70
N GLY A 92 6.84 -0.53 -8.47
CA GLY A 92 8.12 0.11 -8.80
C GLY A 92 8.88 -0.57 -9.94
N GLU A 93 10.20 -0.39 -9.96
CA GLU A 93 11.07 -1.00 -10.97
C GLU A 93 11.41 -2.45 -10.56
N VAL A 94 10.75 -3.40 -11.21
CA VAL A 94 10.93 -4.84 -10.97
C VAL A 94 10.96 -5.60 -12.29
N GLY A 95 11.91 -6.53 -12.42
CA GLY A 95 12.03 -7.39 -13.60
C GLY A 95 10.81 -8.31 -13.81
N GLY A 96 10.67 -8.84 -15.03
CA GLY A 96 9.60 -9.77 -15.40
C GLY A 96 8.37 -9.12 -16.04
N GLU A 97 7.28 -9.87 -16.10
CA GLU A 97 6.01 -9.45 -16.72
C GLU A 97 5.41 -8.21 -16.02
N LEU A 98 4.67 -7.40 -16.79
CA LEU A 98 4.04 -6.17 -16.30
C LEU A 98 3.00 -6.47 -15.21
N GLU A 99 2.22 -7.54 -15.39
CA GLU A 99 1.26 -8.01 -14.40
C GLU A 99 1.98 -8.64 -13.21
N ARG A 100 1.54 -8.26 -12.00
CA ARG A 100 2.14 -8.63 -10.72
C ARG A 100 1.31 -9.64 -9.93
N THR A 101 0.16 -10.07 -10.47
CA THR A 101 -0.61 -11.19 -9.92
C THR A 101 0.26 -12.43 -9.78
N GLY A 102 0.20 -13.11 -8.64
CA GLY A 102 1.03 -14.28 -8.38
C GLY A 102 2.47 -13.96 -7.96
N LYS A 103 2.85 -12.68 -7.82
CA LYS A 103 4.23 -12.27 -7.47
C LYS A 103 4.32 -11.78 -6.02
N ARG A 104 5.55 -11.77 -5.50
CA ARG A 104 5.90 -11.19 -4.20
C ARG A 104 7.07 -10.23 -4.43
N VAL A 105 6.93 -9.00 -3.98
CA VAL A 105 7.91 -7.92 -4.19
C VAL A 105 8.32 -7.35 -2.84
N PHE A 106 9.62 -7.14 -2.66
CA PHE A 106 10.14 -6.37 -1.53
C PHE A 106 10.54 -5.00 -2.05
N THR A 107 10.04 -3.93 -1.45
CA THR A 107 10.44 -2.57 -1.79
C THR A 107 11.68 -2.22 -0.95
N TRP A 108 12.86 -2.68 -1.40
CA TRP A 108 14.14 -2.36 -0.76
C TRP A 108 15.27 -2.25 -1.79
N ASN A 109 15.88 -1.08 -1.90
CA ASN A 109 17.02 -0.89 -2.79
C ASN A 109 18.22 -1.72 -2.30
N THR A 110 18.63 -2.73 -3.08
CA THR A 110 19.95 -3.36 -2.95
C THR A 110 20.77 -2.99 -4.17
N ASP A 111 21.99 -2.49 -3.97
CA ASP A 111 22.97 -2.29 -5.04
C ASP A 111 23.20 -3.62 -5.77
N ALA A 112 22.66 -3.76 -6.99
CA ALA A 112 22.70 -4.99 -7.77
C ALA A 112 23.71 -4.83 -8.92
N TRP A 113 24.99 -5.03 -8.62
CA TRP A 113 26.03 -5.16 -9.64
C TRP A 113 25.89 -6.52 -10.35
N GLY A 114 25.26 -6.53 -11.52
CA GLY A 114 25.10 -7.72 -12.37
C GLY A 114 23.63 -8.06 -12.66
N TYR A 115 23.10 -7.51 -13.76
CA TYR A 115 21.73 -7.73 -14.23
C TYR A 115 21.49 -9.20 -14.63
N GLY A 116 20.43 -9.80 -14.09
CA GLY A 116 19.87 -11.07 -14.56
C GLY A 116 18.34 -11.09 -14.36
N PRO A 117 17.58 -11.89 -15.11
CA PRO A 117 16.11 -11.93 -15.09
C PRO A 117 15.46 -12.44 -13.78
N GLY A 118 16.25 -12.62 -12.70
CA GLY A 118 15.81 -13.11 -11.40
C GLY A 118 16.18 -12.23 -10.19
N THR A 119 16.70 -11.02 -10.40
CA THR A 119 17.02 -10.09 -9.29
C THR A 119 15.84 -9.19 -8.94
N THR A 120 15.44 -9.22 -7.66
CA THR A 120 14.55 -8.25 -6.98
C THR A 120 15.33 -7.64 -5.82
N PRO A 121 15.28 -6.33 -5.52
CA PRO A 121 14.61 -5.20 -6.21
C PRO A 121 15.60 -4.22 -6.92
N LEU A 122 15.11 -3.44 -7.90
CA LEU A 122 15.90 -2.40 -8.60
C LEU A 122 15.66 -0.99 -8.01
N TYR A 123 16.43 0.00 -8.47
CA TYR A 123 16.73 1.31 -7.86
C TYR A 123 15.58 2.18 -7.33
N GLN A 124 14.31 1.88 -7.65
CA GLN A 124 13.15 2.65 -7.19
C GLN A 124 12.05 1.77 -6.57
N SER A 125 11.96 1.85 -5.25
CA SER A 125 10.91 1.24 -4.44
C SER A 125 9.70 2.18 -4.35
N HIS A 126 8.66 1.90 -5.14
CA HIS A 126 7.37 2.56 -4.99
C HIS A 126 6.40 1.57 -4.34
N PRO A 127 6.00 1.77 -3.06
CA PRO A 127 5.05 0.90 -2.37
C PRO A 127 3.61 1.15 -2.88
N TRP A 128 3.43 1.00 -4.20
CA TRP A 128 2.24 1.32 -4.97
C TRP A 128 1.76 0.10 -5.75
N VAL A 129 0.47 -0.19 -5.66
CA VAL A 129 -0.21 -1.20 -6.45
C VAL A 129 -1.36 -0.55 -7.20
N LEU A 130 -1.41 -0.77 -8.52
CA LEU A 130 -2.57 -0.47 -9.35
C LEU A 130 -3.42 -1.73 -9.45
N VAL A 131 -4.69 -1.63 -9.08
CA VAL A 131 -5.65 -2.73 -9.03
C VAL A 131 -6.67 -2.55 -10.13
N VAL A 132 -6.79 -3.51 -11.05
CA VAL A 132 -7.80 -3.50 -12.12
C VAL A 132 -8.82 -4.60 -11.81
N LEU A 133 -10.05 -4.18 -11.53
CA LEU A 133 -11.15 -5.08 -11.22
C LEU A 133 -11.68 -5.76 -12.49
N PRO A 134 -12.36 -6.92 -12.39
CA PRO A 134 -13.00 -7.57 -13.53
C PRO A 134 -14.01 -6.69 -14.28
N THR A 135 -14.57 -5.69 -13.60
CA THR A 135 -15.50 -4.70 -14.18
C THR A 135 -14.79 -3.66 -15.06
N GLY A 136 -13.46 -3.56 -15.00
CA GLY A 136 -12.66 -2.51 -15.62
C GLY A 136 -12.44 -1.29 -14.72
N GLU A 137 -13.16 -1.18 -13.61
CA GLU A 137 -12.90 -0.18 -12.58
C GLU A 137 -11.51 -0.39 -11.97
N THR A 138 -10.85 0.71 -11.64
CA THR A 138 -9.44 0.68 -11.23
C THR A 138 -9.25 1.45 -9.92
N LEU A 139 -8.42 0.91 -9.04
CA LEU A 139 -8.07 1.50 -7.75
C LEU A 139 -6.54 1.59 -7.63
N GLY A 140 -6.05 2.66 -7.02
CA GLY A 140 -4.67 2.77 -6.57
C GLY A 140 -4.52 2.48 -5.09
N VAL A 141 -3.49 1.73 -4.68
CA VAL A 141 -3.16 1.44 -3.28
C VAL A 141 -1.70 1.84 -3.02
N LEU A 142 -1.49 2.83 -2.17
CA LEU A 142 -0.17 3.31 -1.74
C LEU A 142 0.02 2.99 -0.26
N ALA A 143 1.08 2.25 0.10
CA ALA A 143 1.54 2.22 1.48
C ALA A 143 2.53 3.36 1.71
N ASP A 144 2.12 4.42 2.42
CA ASP A 144 2.96 5.60 2.61
C ASP A 144 3.97 5.37 3.73
N THR A 145 5.07 4.71 3.37
CA THR A 145 6.19 4.41 4.26
C THR A 145 7.51 4.48 3.51
N THR A 146 8.56 4.93 4.21
CA THR A 146 9.95 4.88 3.72
C THR A 146 10.67 3.61 4.12
N GLN A 147 10.06 2.80 5.01
CA GLN A 147 10.66 1.58 5.51
C GLN A 147 10.48 0.44 4.52
N LYS A 148 11.33 -0.58 4.67
CA LYS A 148 11.23 -1.81 3.89
C LYS A 148 9.81 -2.37 4.01
N CYS A 149 9.14 -2.44 2.87
CA CYS A 149 7.80 -2.98 2.76
C CYS A 149 7.83 -4.22 1.87
N GLU A 150 7.01 -5.20 2.21
CA GLU A 150 6.73 -6.36 1.39
C GLU A 150 5.31 -6.22 0.83
N ILE A 151 5.18 -6.42 -0.48
CA ILE A 151 3.90 -6.50 -1.19
C ILE A 151 3.77 -7.94 -1.72
N ASP A 152 2.86 -8.70 -1.12
CA ASP A 152 2.56 -10.08 -1.49
C ASP A 152 1.22 -10.15 -2.23
N LEU A 153 1.29 -10.50 -3.52
CA LEU A 153 0.18 -10.59 -4.47
C LEU A 153 -0.03 -12.03 -4.95
N ARG A 154 0.52 -13.02 -4.23
CA ARG A 154 0.53 -14.42 -4.66
C ARG A 154 -0.84 -15.08 -4.61
N LYS A 155 -1.71 -14.62 -3.70
CA LYS A 155 -3.07 -15.14 -3.55
C LYS A 155 -4.02 -14.31 -4.41
N GLU A 156 -4.83 -14.99 -5.20
CA GLU A 156 -5.80 -14.35 -6.10
C GLU A 156 -6.69 -13.36 -5.33
N GLY A 157 -6.88 -12.16 -5.91
CA GLY A 157 -7.70 -11.11 -5.33
C GLY A 157 -7.18 -10.52 -4.03
N ILE A 158 -5.99 -10.89 -3.56
CA ILE A 158 -5.47 -10.43 -2.27
C ILE A 158 -4.18 -9.64 -2.44
N ILE A 159 -4.16 -8.46 -1.84
CA ILE A 159 -2.93 -7.70 -1.57
C ILE A 159 -2.62 -7.85 -0.08
N ARG A 160 -1.42 -8.32 0.24
CA ARG A 160 -0.87 -8.19 1.60
C ARG A 160 0.33 -7.27 1.58
N ILE A 161 0.27 -6.24 2.42
CA ILE A 161 1.34 -5.26 2.60
C ILE A 161 1.88 -5.46 4.01
N ILE A 162 3.19 -5.66 4.14
CA ILE A 162 3.84 -5.91 5.43
C ILE A 162 5.01 -4.94 5.58
N ALA A 163 5.02 -4.13 6.64
CA ALA A 163 6.13 -3.27 6.96
C ALA A 163 6.32 -3.14 8.48
N PRO A 164 7.53 -2.81 8.96
CA PRO A 164 7.75 -2.48 10.35
C PRO A 164 7.08 -1.14 10.70
N THR A 165 6.75 -0.97 11.99
CA THR A 165 6.10 0.23 12.56
C THR A 165 4.74 0.59 11.95
N SER A 166 4.11 1.66 12.43
CA SER A 166 2.82 2.14 11.94
C SER A 166 2.95 2.91 10.61
N TYR A 167 2.19 2.51 9.60
CA TYR A 167 2.10 3.23 8.31
C TYR A 167 0.66 3.33 7.81
N PRO A 168 0.26 4.45 7.18
CA PRO A 168 -1.05 4.58 6.57
C PRO A 168 -1.08 3.93 5.17
N ILE A 169 -2.27 3.50 4.76
CA ILE A 169 -2.58 3.23 3.36
C ILE A 169 -3.34 4.41 2.78
N ILE A 170 -2.96 4.84 1.58
CA ILE A 170 -3.73 5.79 0.78
C ILE A 170 -4.32 5.07 -0.41
N THR A 171 -5.61 5.24 -0.64
CA THR A 171 -6.30 4.71 -1.82
C THR A 171 -6.74 5.82 -2.75
N PHE A 172 -6.81 5.50 -4.05
CA PHE A 172 -7.24 6.41 -5.11
C PHE A 172 -8.29 5.69 -5.98
N GLY A 173 -9.56 6.03 -5.81
CA GLY A 173 -10.69 5.43 -6.51
C GLY A 173 -11.58 4.55 -5.61
N PRO A 174 -12.32 3.59 -6.18
CA PRO A 174 -12.24 3.13 -7.58
C PRO A 174 -12.71 4.20 -8.59
N PHE A 175 -12.03 4.25 -9.74
CA PHE A 175 -12.40 5.08 -10.88
C PHE A 175 -12.66 4.23 -12.11
N SER A 176 -13.25 4.83 -13.15
CA SER A 176 -13.62 4.11 -14.38
C SER A 176 -12.42 3.71 -15.26
N SER A 177 -11.20 4.17 -14.97
CA SER A 177 -10.02 3.83 -15.76
C SER A 177 -8.71 3.94 -14.97
N PRO A 178 -7.65 3.22 -15.40
CA PRO A 178 -6.30 3.40 -14.87
C PRO A 178 -5.74 4.81 -14.99
N THR A 179 -6.09 5.51 -16.08
CA THR A 179 -5.65 6.90 -16.30
C THR A 179 -6.18 7.82 -15.21
N ALA A 180 -7.45 7.70 -14.83
CA ALA A 180 -8.04 8.50 -13.76
C ALA A 180 -7.34 8.26 -12.40
N VAL A 181 -6.94 7.01 -12.12
CA VAL A 181 -6.15 6.68 -10.92
C VAL A 181 -4.80 7.40 -10.94
N LEU A 182 -4.09 7.37 -12.08
CA LEU A 182 -2.79 8.03 -12.20
C LEU A 182 -2.89 9.55 -12.18
N GLU A 183 -3.97 10.13 -12.70
CA GLU A 183 -4.26 11.56 -12.60
C GLU A 183 -4.44 11.97 -11.14
N SER A 184 -5.28 11.26 -10.39
CA SER A 184 -5.50 11.51 -8.96
C SER A 184 -4.22 11.30 -8.13
N LEU A 185 -3.44 10.25 -8.42
CA LEU A 185 -2.12 10.06 -7.82
C LEU A 185 -1.20 11.27 -8.09
N SER A 186 -1.21 11.82 -9.30
CA SER A 186 -0.39 12.99 -9.67
C SER A 186 -0.79 14.27 -8.91
N HIS A 187 -2.04 14.38 -8.48
CA HIS A 187 -2.48 15.48 -7.63
C HIS A 187 -1.86 15.39 -6.23
N ALA A 188 -1.72 14.16 -5.69
CA ALA A 188 -1.08 13.92 -4.40
C ALA A 188 0.45 14.10 -4.44
N ILE A 189 1.12 13.44 -5.39
CA ILE A 189 2.59 13.34 -5.39
C ILE A 189 3.29 14.41 -6.23
N GLY A 190 2.52 15.21 -6.98
CA GLY A 190 3.02 16.22 -7.91
C GLY A 190 3.13 15.72 -9.35
N LYS A 191 3.27 16.69 -10.26
CA LYS A 191 3.42 16.46 -11.71
C LYS A 191 4.88 16.68 -12.13
N PHE A 192 5.31 16.02 -13.20
CA PHE A 192 6.62 16.30 -13.81
C PHE A 192 6.74 17.79 -14.15
N PHE A 193 7.86 18.40 -13.78
CA PHE A 193 8.17 19.78 -14.14
C PHE A 193 8.47 19.86 -15.65
N ASN A 194 7.54 20.41 -16.42
CA ASN A 194 7.86 20.90 -17.76
C ASN A 194 8.55 22.25 -17.64
N GLY A 195 9.87 22.23 -17.45
CA GLY A 195 10.70 23.39 -17.75
C GLY A 195 10.84 23.50 -19.26
N SER A 196 10.19 24.49 -19.88
CA SER A 196 10.64 24.95 -21.20
C SER A 196 12.00 25.65 -21.01
N PRO A 197 12.97 25.43 -21.91
CA PRO A 197 14.31 26.02 -21.82
C PRO A 197 14.28 27.55 -21.83
#